data_AF-A0A7W0A7B9-F1
#
_entry.id   AF-A0A7W0A7B9-F1
#
_cell.length_a   1.000
_cell.length_b   1.000
_cell.length_c   1.000
_cell.angle_alpha   90.00
_cell.angle_beta   90.00
_cell.angle_gamma   90.00
#
_symmetry.space_group_name_H-M   'P 1'
#
loop_
_entity.id
_entity.type
_entity.pdbx_description
1 polymer ?
#
loop_
_entity_poly.entity_id
_entity_poly.type
_entity_poly.pdbx_seq_one_letter_code
_entity_poly.pdbx_strand_id
1 'polypeptide(L)'
;MATLFKPFGVVGGLIAGLLGRRLFDWIWGKIDQQEPPEAKHSDVGLGRLVLSLVLQGAIFSVVRGLFDHESRRAFQRLTGRWPGEQAPELRE
;
A
#
# COMPACT_ATOMS: atom_id res chain seq x y z
N MET A 1 -10.45 -18.98 -13.43
CA MET A 1 -9.83 -17.74 -13.94
C MET A 1 -9.07 -16.91 -12.91
N ALA A 2 -9.36 -16.99 -11.60
CA ALA A 2 -8.66 -16.20 -10.57
C ALA A 2 -7.16 -16.55 -10.39
N THR A 3 -6.71 -17.73 -10.81
CA THR A 3 -5.33 -18.19 -10.65
C THR A 3 -4.33 -17.51 -11.58
N LEU A 4 -4.79 -16.99 -12.73
CA LEU A 4 -3.91 -16.32 -13.71
C LEU A 4 -3.48 -14.93 -13.25
N PHE A 5 -4.25 -14.29 -12.35
CA PHE A 5 -3.96 -12.94 -11.84
C PHE A 5 -3.12 -12.92 -10.56
N LYS A 6 -3.04 -14.07 -9.86
CA LYS A 6 -2.23 -14.22 -8.65
C LYS A 6 -0.76 -13.77 -8.81
N PRO A 7 -0.02 -14.15 -9.89
CA PRO A 7 1.36 -13.67 -10.05
C PRO A 7 1.44 -12.15 -10.26
N PHE A 8 0.46 -11.55 -10.95
CA PHE A 8 0.39 -10.08 -11.09
C PHE A 8 0.14 -9.38 -9.76
N GLY A 9 -0.72 -9.94 -8.91
CA GLY A 9 -0.94 -9.43 -7.56
C GLY A 9 0.31 -9.49 -6.67
N VAL A 10 1.11 -10.56 -6.78
CA VAL A 10 2.37 -10.70 -6.01
C VAL A 10 3.41 -9.70 -6.49
N VAL A 11 3.66 -9.61 -7.80
CA VAL A 11 4.62 -8.67 -8.38
C VAL A 11 4.20 -7.23 -8.09
N GLY A 12 2.92 -6.91 -8.27
CA GLY A 12 2.35 -5.61 -7.92
C GLY A 12 2.51 -5.29 -6.43
N GLY A 13 2.31 -6.27 -5.55
CA GLY A 13 2.52 -6.13 -4.11
C GLY A 13 3.97 -5.83 -3.73
N LEU A 14 4.95 -6.48 -4.38
CA LEU A 14 6.37 -6.20 -4.16
C LEU A 14 6.76 -4.79 -4.61
N ILE A 15 6.30 -4.39 -5.80
CA ILE A 15 6.55 -3.03 -6.33
C ILE A 15 5.90 -1.98 -5.42
N ALA A 16 4.64 -2.19 -5.03
CA ALA A 16 3.93 -1.32 -4.10
C ALA A 16 4.65 -1.25 -2.74
N GLY A 17 5.21 -2.37 -2.27
CA GLY A 17 5.98 -2.41 -1.03
C GLY A 17 7.25 -1.57 -1.08
N LEU A 18 8.00 -1.68 -2.18
CA LEU A 18 9.24 -0.92 -2.38
C LEU A 18 8.96 0.59 -2.48
N LEU A 19 7.93 0.95 -3.26
CA LEU A 19 7.50 2.35 -3.42
C LEU A 19 6.94 2.93 -2.13
N GLY A 20 6.11 2.16 -1.42
CA GLY A 20 5.54 2.54 -0.14
C GLY A 20 6.61 2.84 0.89
N ARG A 21 7.67 2.00 0.98
CA ARG A 21 8.80 2.25 1.87
C ARG A 21 9.54 3.53 1.52
N ARG A 22 9.91 3.72 0.24
CA ARG A 22 10.64 4.91 -0.20
C ARG A 22 9.84 6.20 0.04
N LEU A 23 8.53 6.15 -0.20
CA LEU A 23 7.65 7.30 0.01
C LEU A 23 7.47 7.60 1.49
N PHE A 24 7.33 6.56 2.32
CA PHE A 24 7.32 6.70 3.78
C PHE A 24 8.60 7.35 4.31
N ASP A 25 9.76 6.84 3.93
CA ASP A 25 11.06 7.38 4.36
C ASP A 25 11.21 8.85 3.94
N TRP A 26 10.78 9.20 2.72
CA TRP A 26 10.81 10.57 2.22
C TRP A 26 9.89 11.52 2.99
N ILE A 27 8.64 11.10 3.27
CA ILE A 27 7.67 11.92 4.03
C ILE A 27 8.12 12.04 5.48
N TRP A 28 8.58 10.94 6.10
CA TRP A 28 9.05 10.96 7.48
C TRP A 28 10.25 11.88 7.65
N GLY A 29 11.22 11.83 6.73
CA GLY A 29 12.38 12.74 6.74
C GLY A 29 12.04 14.23 6.62
N LYS A 30 10.80 14.58 6.25
CA LYS A 30 10.29 15.97 6.30
C LYS A 30 9.66 16.34 7.64
N ILE A 31 9.16 15.35 8.38
CA ILE A 31 8.53 15.51 9.69
C ILE A 31 9.60 15.50 10.79
N ASP A 32 10.59 14.63 10.65
CA ASP A 32 11.59 14.37 11.67
C ASP A 32 12.95 14.10 11.03
N GLN A 33 14.02 14.59 11.67
CA GLN A 33 15.39 14.40 11.18
C GLN A 33 15.97 13.03 11.58
N GLN A 34 15.34 12.34 12.53
CA GLN A 34 15.73 10.98 12.91
C GLN A 34 14.93 9.95 12.13
N GLU A 35 15.48 8.72 12.08
CA GLU A 35 14.79 7.58 11.48
C GLU A 35 13.41 7.33 12.12
N PRO A 36 12.45 6.79 11.35
CA PRO A 36 11.13 6.47 11.88
C PRO A 36 11.24 5.52 13.07
N PRO A 37 10.59 5.84 14.21
CA PRO A 37 10.62 4.95 15.35
C PRO A 37 9.96 3.62 15.01
N GLU A 38 10.73 2.56 15.19
CA GLU A 38 10.26 1.17 15.21
C GLU A 38 10.03 0.65 16.63
N ALA A 39 9.21 -0.38 16.77
CA ALA A 39 8.87 -1.02 18.05
C ALA A 39 10.07 -1.64 18.78
N LYS A 40 11.18 -1.91 18.07
CA LYS A 40 12.40 -2.48 18.64
C LYS A 40 13.29 -1.46 19.37
N HIS A 41 13.02 -0.16 19.20
CA HIS A 41 13.80 0.87 19.86
C HIS A 41 13.35 1.03 21.31
N SER A 42 14.30 0.95 22.25
CA SER A 42 14.03 0.96 23.69
C SER A 42 13.57 2.32 24.24
N ASP A 43 13.89 3.42 23.55
CA ASP A 43 13.70 4.79 24.06
C ASP A 43 12.79 5.62 23.16
N VAL A 44 11.65 5.04 22.78
CA VAL A 44 10.67 5.68 21.91
C VAL A 44 9.39 5.98 22.66
N GLY A 45 9.02 7.27 22.69
CA GLY A 45 7.72 7.71 23.19
C GLY A 45 6.57 7.14 22.36
N LEU A 46 5.56 6.59 23.03
CA LEU A 46 4.40 5.93 22.40
C LEU A 46 3.71 6.82 21.35
N GLY A 47 3.57 8.12 21.60
CA GLY A 47 2.94 9.04 20.64
C GLY A 47 3.69 9.13 19.31
N ARG A 48 5.03 9.16 19.35
CA ARG A 48 5.87 9.23 18.16
C ARG A 48 5.86 7.91 17.38
N LEU A 49 5.82 6.78 18.09
CA LEU A 49 5.65 5.44 17.49
C LEU A 49 4.28 5.30 16.83
N VAL A 50 3.20 5.72 17.48
CA VAL A 50 1.86 5.66 16.89
C VAL A 50 1.80 6.53 15.63
N LEU A 51 2.36 7.73 15.67
CA LEU A 51 2.41 8.61 14.50
C LEU A 51 3.17 7.97 13.32
N SER A 52 4.33 7.35 13.58
CA SER A 52 5.10 6.68 12.52
C SER A 52 4.31 5.52 11.91
N LEU A 53 3.70 4.68 12.74
CA LEU A 53 2.92 3.52 12.30
C LEU A 53 1.67 3.93 11.51
N VAL A 54 0.95 4.95 11.97
CA VAL A 54 -0.23 5.47 11.25
C VAL A 54 0.18 6.02 9.89
N LEU A 55 1.24 6.83 9.83
CA LEU A 55 1.73 7.38 8.57
C LEU A 55 2.18 6.27 7.60
N GLN A 56 2.94 5.30 8.11
CA GLN A 56 3.38 4.15 7.33
C GLN A 56 2.19 3.36 6.77
N GLY A 57 1.21 3.05 7.61
CA GLY A 57 0.00 2.32 7.23
C GLY A 57 -0.85 3.08 6.20
N ALA A 58 -1.00 4.40 6.37
CA ALA A 58 -1.75 5.25 5.44
C ALA A 58 -1.09 5.26 4.05
N ILE A 59 0.22 5.50 3.99
CA ILE A 59 0.98 5.51 2.73
C ILE A 59 0.89 4.14 2.05
N PHE A 60 1.12 3.08 2.80
CA PHE A 60 1.12 1.73 2.24
C PHE A 60 -0.26 1.34 1.69
N SER A 61 -1.33 1.71 2.40
CA SER A 61 -2.71 1.46 1.98
C SER A 61 -3.05 2.20 0.69
N VAL A 62 -2.66 3.48 0.58
CA VAL A 62 -2.88 4.29 -0.63
C VAL A 62 -2.12 3.72 -1.82
N VAL A 63 -0.81 3.46 -1.67
CA VAL A 63 0.02 2.92 -2.76
C VAL A 63 -0.51 1.58 -3.22
N ARG A 64 -0.83 0.67 -2.29
CA ARG A 64 -1.40 -0.64 -2.61
C ARG A 64 -2.75 -0.51 -3.34
N GLY A 65 -3.64 0.35 -2.86
CA GLY A 65 -4.96 0.55 -3.47
C GLY A 65 -4.87 1.08 -4.90
N LEU A 66 -3.98 2.05 -5.15
CA LEU A 66 -3.74 2.58 -6.49
C LEU A 66 -3.16 1.52 -7.43
N PHE A 67 -2.17 0.74 -6.96
CA PHE A 67 -1.59 -0.34 -7.75
C PHE A 67 -2.58 -1.46 -8.05
N ASP A 68 -3.39 -1.86 -7.07
CA ASP A 68 -4.43 -2.86 -7.28
C ASP A 68 -5.41 -2.38 -8.35
N HIS A 69 -5.93 -1.15 -8.24
CA HIS A 69 -6.87 -0.59 -9.21
C HIS A 69 -6.29 -0.50 -10.62
N GLU A 70 -5.06 0.01 -10.76
CA GLU A 70 -4.40 0.11 -12.06
C GLU A 70 -4.07 -1.26 -12.66
N SER A 71 -3.71 -2.25 -11.82
CA SER A 71 -3.51 -3.62 -12.28
C SER A 71 -4.79 -4.23 -12.83
N ARG A 72 -5.95 -3.99 -12.19
CA ARG A 72 -7.26 -4.44 -12.66
C ARG A 72 -7.63 -3.78 -13.98
N ARG A 73 -7.36 -2.48 -14.13
CA ARG A 73 -7.54 -1.75 -15.40
C ARG A 73 -6.63 -2.29 -16.50
N ALA A 74 -5.37 -2.57 -16.20
CA ALA A 74 -4.45 -3.17 -17.17
C ALA A 74 -4.95 -4.56 -17.61
N PHE A 75 -5.41 -5.39 -16.68
CA PHE A 75 -6.00 -6.70 -17.00
C PHE A 75 -7.26 -6.59 -17.85
N GLN A 76 -8.15 -5.66 -17.53
CA GLN A 76 -9.36 -5.42 -18.32
C GLN A 76 -9.00 -4.98 -19.74
N ARG A 77 -8.00 -4.12 -19.91
CA ARG A 77 -7.50 -3.72 -21.24
C ARG A 77 -6.92 -4.89 -22.03
N LEU A 78 -6.22 -5.81 -21.36
CA LEU A 78 -5.59 -6.96 -22.01
C LEU A 78 -6.55 -8.11 -22.31
N THR A 79 -7.55 -8.33 -21.47
CA THR A 79 -8.43 -9.52 -21.53
C THR A 79 -9.88 -9.20 -21.88
N GLY A 80 -10.25 -7.91 -21.90
CA GLY A 80 -11.63 -7.44 -22.05
C GLY A 80 -12.52 -7.70 -20.83
N ARG A 81 -12.01 -8.33 -19.77
CA ARG A 81 -12.81 -8.71 -18.58
C ARG A 81 -12.31 -8.00 -17.34
N TRP A 82 -13.23 -7.46 -16.55
CA TRP A 82 -12.88 -6.86 -15.26
C TRP A 82 -12.58 -7.96 -14.22
N PRO A 83 -11.42 -7.93 -13.54
CA PRO A 83 -11.10 -8.86 -12.47
C PRO A 83 -11.63 -8.30 -11.13
N GLY A 84 -12.87 -8.61 -10.79
CA GLY A 84 -13.47 -8.27 -9.49
C GLY A 84 -14.94 -7.84 -9.58
N GLU A 85 -15.45 -7.30 -8.49
CA GLU A 85 -16.80 -6.73 -8.41
C GLU A 85 -16.85 -5.38 -9.15
N GLN A 86 -18.00 -5.08 -9.77
CA GLN A 86 -18.18 -3.95 -10.68
C GLN A 86 -18.62 -2.66 -9.96
N ALA A 87 -19.21 -2.77 -8.78
CA ALA A 87 -19.57 -1.65 -7.91
C ALA A 87 -19.77 -2.15 -6.47
N PRO A 88 -19.57 -1.29 -5.45
CA PRO A 88 -20.05 -1.60 -4.11
C PRO A 88 -21.57 -1.79 -4.17
N GLU A 89 -22.06 -2.94 -3.72
CA GLU A 89 -23.51 -3.14 -3.59
C GLU A 89 -24.05 -2.14 -2.57
N LEU A 90 -25.11 -1.42 -2.94
CA LEU A 90 -25.88 -0.63 -1.99
C LEU A 90 -26.45 -1.60 -0.96
N ARG A 91 -25.95 -1.52 0.27
CA ARG A 91 -26.48 -2.29 1.38
C ARG A 91 -27.74 -1.58 1.86
N GLU A 92 -28.91 -2.12 1.50
CA GLU A 92 -30.21 -1.70 2.04
C GLU A 92 -30.36 -2.06 3.53
#